data_AF-A0ABD5Y7X5-F1
#
_entry.id   AF-A0ABD5Y7X5-F1
#
_cell.length_a   1.000
_cell.length_b   1.000
_cell.length_c   1.000
_cell.angle_alpha   90.00
_cell.angle_beta   90.00
_cell.angle_gamma   90.00
#
_symmetry.space_group_name_H-M   'P 1'
#
loop_
_entity.id
_entity.type
_entity.pdbx_description
1 polymer ?
#
loop_
_entity_poly.entity_id
_entity_poly.type
_entity_poly.pdbx_seq_one_letter_code
_entity_poly.pdbx_strand_id
1 'polypeptide(L)'
;MPLQQTDIDGHIGNKMRLAVKIANRNPLPSKHQLAKIVGAIGSTDYGYQPVNRCLRRDLITVDPNHPDAEPRGQGAVVITTKGREFVRTTERDE
;
A
#
# COMPACT_ATOMS: atom_id res chain seq x y z
N MET A 1 26.35 4.77 10.89
CA MET A 1 25.22 3.92 10.48
C MET A 1 24.32 4.77 9.60
N PRO A 2 24.12 4.48 8.30
CA PRO A 2 23.26 5.33 7.49
C PRO A 2 21.80 5.04 7.84
N LEU A 3 21.13 6.05 8.36
CA LEU A 3 19.69 6.10 8.60
C LEU A 3 18.98 5.90 7.26
N GLN A 4 18.09 4.91 7.21
CA GLN A 4 17.19 4.67 6.08
C GLN A 4 16.48 5.97 5.70
N GLN A 5 16.72 6.36 4.45
CA GLN A 5 16.25 7.53 3.72
C GLN A 5 14.74 7.79 3.95
N THR A 6 14.44 8.66 4.90
CA THR A 6 13.10 9.20 5.12
C THR A 6 12.81 10.31 4.11
N ASP A 7 11.85 10.04 3.22
CA ASP A 7 10.81 10.97 2.77
C ASP A 7 11.22 12.43 2.46
N ILE A 8 12.10 12.62 1.48
CA ILE A 8 12.30 13.93 0.86
C ILE A 8 12.03 13.76 -0.64
N ASP A 9 11.12 14.56 -1.18
CA ASP A 9 10.82 14.75 -2.60
C ASP A 9 10.37 13.55 -3.42
N GLY A 10 9.07 13.23 -3.32
CA GLY A 10 8.43 12.40 -4.34
C GLY A 10 8.81 10.91 -4.30
N HIS A 11 9.82 10.53 -3.51
CA HIS A 11 10.34 9.18 -3.42
C HIS A 11 9.34 8.22 -2.78
N ILE A 12 9.10 7.10 -3.46
CA ILE A 12 8.27 6.01 -2.94
C ILE A 12 9.17 5.14 -2.05
N GLY A 13 9.03 5.31 -0.74
CA GLY A 13 9.80 4.55 0.25
C GLY A 13 9.47 3.06 0.28
N ASN A 14 10.35 2.26 0.89
CA ASN A 14 10.24 0.79 0.94
C ASN A 14 8.88 0.29 1.46
N LYS A 15 8.29 0.98 2.44
CA LYS A 15 6.96 0.63 2.99
C LYS A 15 5.82 0.87 2.00
N MET A 16 5.91 1.92 1.18
CA MET A 16 4.94 2.16 0.12
C MET A 16 5.06 1.10 -0.98
N ARG A 17 6.30 0.75 -1.40
CA ARG A 17 6.53 -0.36 -2.35
C ARG A 17 5.95 -1.67 -1.82
N LEU A 18 6.18 -1.98 -0.54
CA LEU A 18 5.62 -3.14 0.12
C LEU A 18 4.08 -3.12 0.08
N ALA A 19 3.45 -1.98 0.37
CA ALA A 19 2.00 -1.85 0.32
C ALA A 19 1.42 -2.15 -1.07
N VAL A 20 2.04 -1.61 -2.13
CA VAL A 20 1.60 -1.86 -3.51
C VAL A 20 1.89 -3.30 -3.94
N LYS A 21 3.05 -3.88 -3.58
CA LYS A 21 3.36 -5.30 -3.85
C LYS A 21 2.35 -6.24 -3.18
N ILE A 22 1.93 -5.96 -1.95
CA ILE A 22 0.91 -6.76 -1.24
C ILE A 22 -0.44 -6.63 -1.95
N ALA A 23 -0.88 -5.41 -2.24
CA ALA A 23 -2.15 -5.17 -2.94
C ALA A 23 -2.17 -5.76 -4.37
N ASN A 24 -1.00 -5.89 -5.03
CA ASN A 24 -0.88 -6.55 -6.32
C ASN A 24 -1.08 -8.07 -6.22
N ARG A 25 -0.59 -8.69 -5.14
CA ARG A 25 -0.65 -10.14 -4.96
C ARG A 25 -2.03 -10.60 -4.54
N ASN A 26 -2.65 -9.91 -3.60
CA ASN A 26 -4.00 -10.21 -3.13
C ASN A 26 -4.75 -8.91 -2.79
N PRO A 27 -6.00 -8.76 -3.25
CA PRO A 27 -6.91 -7.76 -2.70
C PRO A 27 -7.01 -7.94 -1.19
N LEU A 28 -6.91 -6.84 -0.44
CA LEU A 28 -7.08 -6.89 1.01
C LEU A 28 -8.46 -6.36 1.39
N PRO A 29 -9.15 -6.98 2.36
CA PRO A 29 -10.55 -6.68 2.65
C PRO A 29 -10.77 -5.29 3.25
N SER A 30 -9.73 -4.65 3.79
CA SER A 30 -9.80 -3.27 4.28
C SER A 30 -8.44 -2.58 4.35
N LYS A 31 -8.46 -1.24 4.36
CA LYS A 31 -7.26 -0.40 4.59
C LYS A 31 -6.54 -0.77 5.89
N HIS A 32 -7.31 -1.16 6.92
CA HIS A 32 -6.78 -1.54 8.21
C HIS A 32 -5.87 -2.77 8.12
N GLN A 33 -6.30 -3.80 7.39
CA GLN A 33 -5.48 -4.99 7.22
C GLN A 33 -4.19 -4.70 6.46
N LEU A 34 -4.25 -3.87 5.40
CA LEU A 34 -3.05 -3.46 4.68
C LEU A 34 -2.09 -2.68 5.60
N ALA A 35 -2.61 -1.73 6.37
CA ALA A 35 -1.82 -0.96 7.32
C ALA A 35 -1.15 -1.85 8.38
N LYS A 36 -1.86 -2.88 8.87
CA LYS A 36 -1.31 -3.84 9.84
C LYS A 36 -0.14 -4.65 9.28
N ILE A 37 -0.18 -5.02 8.00
CA ILE A 37 0.90 -5.78 7.34
C ILE A 37 2.09 -4.86 7.00
N VAL A 38 1.81 -3.63 6.55
CA VAL A 38 2.85 -2.67 6.13
C VAL A 38 3.54 -2.03 7.34
N GLY A 39 2.82 -1.82 8.43
CA GLY A 39 3.32 -1.23 9.68
C GLY A 39 4.51 -2.00 10.26
N ALA A 40 5.31 -1.32 11.07
CA ALA A 40 6.30 -1.99 11.91
C ALA A 40 5.59 -2.67 13.08
N ILE A 41 6.16 -3.78 13.59
CA ILE A 41 5.65 -4.65 14.67
C ILE A 41 4.63 -3.93 15.59
N GLY A 42 3.35 -4.22 15.39
CA GLY A 42 2.25 -3.78 16.25
C GLY A 42 1.73 -2.35 16.03
N SER A 43 2.36 -1.52 15.19
CA SER A 43 1.89 -0.15 14.94
C SER A 43 1.18 0.00 13.59
N THR A 44 -0.14 -0.09 13.66
CA THR A 44 -1.04 0.16 12.53
C THR A 44 -1.00 1.63 12.08
N ASP A 45 -0.79 2.57 13.00
CA ASP A 45 -0.76 4.01 12.70
C ASP A 45 0.39 4.38 11.76
N TYR A 46 1.57 3.80 11.98
CA TYR A 46 2.70 3.93 11.04
C TYR A 46 2.40 3.26 9.70
N GLY A 47 1.60 2.20 9.67
CA GLY A 47 1.16 1.54 8.44
C GLY A 47 0.15 2.33 7.64
N TYR A 48 -0.70 3.13 8.29
CA TYR A 48 -1.67 3.98 7.59
C TYR A 48 -1.00 5.09 6.78
N GLN A 49 0.13 5.63 7.23
CA GLN A 49 0.83 6.68 6.49
C GLN A 49 1.23 6.28 5.06
N PRO A 50 1.99 5.19 4.81
CA PRO A 50 2.34 4.75 3.47
C PRO A 50 1.10 4.33 2.67
N VAL A 51 0.12 3.66 3.28
CA VAL A 51 -1.13 3.27 2.61
C VAL A 51 -1.90 4.49 2.11
N ASN A 52 -2.08 5.50 2.96
CA ASN A 52 -2.75 6.75 2.59
C ASN A 52 -1.99 7.51 1.51
N ARG A 53 -0.66 7.47 1.51
CA ARG A 53 0.14 8.06 0.42
C ARG A 53 -0.02 7.30 -0.90
N CYS A 54 -0.09 5.95 -0.87
CA CYS A 54 -0.37 5.16 -2.06
C CYS A 54 -1.76 5.46 -2.63
N LEU A 55 -2.77 5.62 -1.77
CA LEU A 55 -4.13 6.04 -2.16
C LEU A 55 -4.12 7.43 -2.80
N ARG A 56 -3.47 8.42 -2.16
CA ARG A 56 -3.37 9.80 -2.69
C ARG A 56 -2.65 9.88 -4.04
N ARG A 57 -1.78 8.90 -4.35
CA ARG A 57 -1.01 8.84 -5.61
C ARG A 57 -1.66 7.97 -6.67
N ASP A 58 -2.84 7.43 -6.39
CA ASP A 58 -3.60 6.54 -7.27
C ASP A 58 -2.82 5.26 -7.63
N LEU A 59 -2.02 4.74 -6.70
CA LEU A 59 -1.30 3.46 -6.86
C LEU A 59 -2.15 2.27 -6.38
N ILE A 60 -3.02 2.52 -5.41
CA ILE A 60 -4.02 1.60 -4.90
C ILE A 60 -5.32 2.39 -4.75
N THR A 61 -6.45 1.71 -4.80
CA THR A 61 -7.76 2.30 -4.54
C THR A 61 -8.54 1.42 -3.59
N VAL A 62 -9.68 1.92 -3.12
CA VAL A 62 -10.61 1.16 -2.30
C VAL A 62 -11.88 0.92 -3.08
N ASP A 63 -12.20 -0.35 -3.27
CA ASP A 63 -13.41 -0.80 -3.91
C ASP A 63 -14.42 -1.22 -2.83
N PRO A 64 -15.48 -0.42 -2.58
CA PRO A 64 -16.51 -0.73 -1.60
C PRO A 64 -17.36 -1.94 -1.98
N ASN A 65 -17.38 -2.34 -3.25
CA ASN A 65 -18.23 -3.42 -3.76
C ASN A 65 -17.45 -4.71 -4.05
N HIS A 66 -16.16 -4.77 -3.69
CA HIS A 66 -15.35 -5.95 -3.91
C HIS A 66 -15.92 -7.15 -3.12
N PRO A 67 -15.93 -8.38 -3.65
CA PRO A 67 -16.44 -9.55 -2.94
C PRO A 67 -15.71 -9.82 -1.62
N ASP A 68 -14.42 -9.48 -1.57
CA ASP A 68 -13.60 -9.59 -0.36
C ASP A 68 -13.71 -8.37 0.56
N ALA A 69 -14.53 -7.35 0.26
CA ALA A 69 -14.66 -6.19 1.13
C ALA A 69 -15.23 -6.59 2.49
N GLU A 70 -14.59 -6.13 3.56
CA GLU A 70 -15.11 -6.35 4.91
C GLU A 70 -16.45 -5.61 5.08
N PRO A 71 -17.51 -6.22 5.65
CA PRO A 71 -18.84 -5.60 5.73
C PRO A 71 -18.89 -4.27 6.50
N ARG A 72 -17.92 -4.06 7.40
CA ARG A 72 -17.72 -2.81 8.16
C ARG A 72 -16.49 -2.03 7.69
N GLY A 73 -15.73 -2.58 6.75
CA GLY A 73 -14.62 -1.91 6.10
C GLY A 73 -15.16 -0.93 5.06
N GLN A 74 -14.48 0.18 4.84
CA GLN A 74 -14.83 1.15 3.80
C GLN A 74 -14.60 0.62 2.36
N GLY A 75 -14.45 -0.71 2.19
CA GLY A 75 -14.10 -1.39 0.96
C GLY A 75 -12.77 -2.13 0.99
N ALA A 76 -12.58 -3.03 0.02
CA ALA A 76 -11.32 -3.75 -0.19
C ALA A 76 -10.28 -2.86 -0.86
N VAL A 77 -9.02 -2.99 -0.45
CA VAL A 77 -7.90 -2.35 -1.12
C VAL A 77 -7.51 -3.18 -2.33
N VAL A 78 -7.58 -2.55 -3.50
CA VAL A 78 -7.20 -3.15 -4.79
C VAL A 78 -6.12 -2.30 -5.45
N ILE A 79 -5.28 -2.94 -6.27
CA ILE A 79 -4.26 -2.24 -7.03
C ILE A 79 -4.86 -1.55 -8.27
N THR A 80 -4.42 -0.34 -8.57
CA THR A 80 -4.81 0.35 -9.80
C THR A 80 -3.93 -0.07 -10.98
N THR A 81 -4.31 0.31 -12.20
CA THR A 81 -3.45 0.13 -13.39
C THR A 81 -2.09 0.80 -13.20
N LYS A 82 -2.08 2.03 -12.69
CA LYS A 82 -0.87 2.79 -12.38
C LYS A 82 -0.01 2.11 -11.30
N GLY A 83 -0.63 1.53 -10.27
CA GLY A 83 0.07 0.74 -9.26
C GLY A 83 0.77 -0.49 -9.83
N ARG A 84 0.10 -1.20 -10.76
CA ARG A 84 0.67 -2.38 -11.42
C ARG A 84 1.89 -2.03 -12.26
N GLU A 85 1.81 -0.94 -13.04
CA GLU A 85 2.96 -0.43 -13.80
C GLU A 85 4.12 -0.06 -12.87
N PHE A 86 3.82 0.62 -11.76
CA PHE A 86 4.82 0.98 -10.77
C PHE A 86 5.55 -0.26 -10.22
N VAL A 87 4.82 -1.31 -9.82
CA VAL A 87 5.43 -2.57 -9.35
C VAL A 87 6.34 -3.17 -10.42
N ARG A 88 5.85 -3.26 -11.66
CA ARG A 88 6.59 -3.83 -12.79
C ARG A 88 7.88 -3.07 -13.10
N THR A 89 7.87 -1.74 -12.96
CA THR A 89 9.09 -0.93 -13.11
C THR A 89 10.07 -1.18 -11.97
N THR A 90 9.59 -1.25 -10.72
CA THR A 90 10.46 -1.43 -9.56
C THR A 90 11.05 -2.84 -9.42
N GLU A 91 10.42 -3.87 -9.98
CA GLU A 91 10.96 -5.24 -9.98
C GLU A 91 12.09 -5.46 -10.99
N ARG A 92 12.33 -4.50 -11.91
CA ARG A 92 13.46 -4.54 -12.84
C ARG A 92 14.74 -3.92 -12.28
N ASP A 93 14.63 -3.16 -11.20
CA ASP A 93 15.72 -2.43 -10.55
C ASP A 93 16.30 -3.17 -9.33
N GLU A 94 15.78 -4.37 -9.01
CA GLU A 94 16.27 -5.30 -7.97
C GLU A 94 16.92 -6.53 -8.62
#